data_AF-A0A956WXM0-F1
#
_entry.id   AF-A0A956WXM0-F1
#
_cell.length_a   1.000
_cell.length_b   1.000
_cell.length_c   1.000
_cell.angle_alpha   90.00
_cell.angle_beta   90.00
_cell.angle_gamma   90.00
#
_symmetry.space_group_name_H-M   'P 1'
#
loop_
_entity.id
_entity.type
_entity.pdbx_description
1 polymer ?
#
loop_
_entity_poly.entity_id
_entity_poly.type
_entity_poly.pdbx_seq_one_letter_code
_entity_poly.pdbx_strand_id
1 'polypeptide(L)'
;MTKQFVTDLAVFGGPPAFTEVLHVGRPNIGDRDRLLARIDEMLDRRWLTNHGPFVAELEAKLAAFLGVKHVIAMCNGTVALEIAA
;
A
#
# COMPACT_ATOMS: atom_id res chain seq x y z
N MET A 1 -30.06 12.48 -4.95
CA MET A 1 -31.33 12.81 -4.27
C MET A 1 -31.00 13.40 -2.91
N THR A 2 -31.51 14.60 -2.63
CA THR A 2 -31.38 15.21 -1.30
C THR A 2 -32.28 14.45 -0.32
N LYS A 3 -31.69 13.90 0.75
CA LYS A 3 -32.42 13.22 1.83
C LYS A 3 -33.08 14.29 2.69
N GLN A 4 -34.38 14.21 2.92
CA GLN A 4 -35.15 15.24 3.66
C GLN A 4 -35.75 14.69 4.97
N PHE A 5 -36.07 13.40 5.01
CA PHE A 5 -36.63 12.72 6.17
C PHE A 5 -35.70 11.63 6.67
N VAL A 6 -35.79 11.28 7.97
CA VAL A 6 -34.95 10.22 8.56
C VAL A 6 -35.18 8.87 7.87
N THR A 7 -36.40 8.57 7.46
CA THR A 7 -36.76 7.35 6.70
C THR A 7 -36.08 7.28 5.33
N ASP A 8 -35.55 8.39 4.81
CA ASP A 8 -34.79 8.38 3.57
C ASP A 8 -33.38 7.80 3.77
N LEU A 9 -32.85 7.82 5.00
CA LEU A 9 -31.51 7.29 5.30
C LEU A 9 -31.53 5.77 5.30
N ALA A 10 -30.47 5.15 4.77
CA ALA A 10 -30.42 3.70 4.61
C ALA A 10 -30.47 2.91 5.91
N VAL A 11 -29.91 3.47 6.99
CA VAL A 11 -29.99 2.88 8.33
C VAL A 11 -31.44 2.74 8.82
N PHE A 12 -32.38 3.49 8.23
CA PHE A 12 -33.82 3.48 8.54
C PHE A 12 -34.67 2.86 7.40
N GLY A 13 -34.07 2.10 6.48
CA GLY A 13 -34.78 1.36 5.43
C GLY A 13 -34.94 2.10 4.10
N GLY A 14 -34.49 3.35 4.00
CA GLY A 14 -34.38 4.07 2.74
C GLY A 14 -33.25 3.54 1.84
N PRO A 15 -33.10 4.04 0.61
CA PRO A 15 -31.99 3.63 -0.26
C PRO A 15 -30.65 4.24 0.21
N PRO A 16 -29.50 3.56 0.06
CA PRO A 16 -28.17 4.13 0.30
C PRO A 16 -27.94 5.44 -0.46
N ALA A 17 -27.13 6.33 0.14
CA ALA A 17 -26.78 7.61 -0.49
C ALA A 17 -25.80 7.43 -1.67
N PHE A 18 -24.99 6.36 -1.63
CA PHE A 18 -24.03 6.01 -2.67
C PHE A 18 -24.35 4.61 -3.20
N THR A 19 -24.12 4.40 -4.49
CA THR A 19 -24.27 3.08 -5.13
C THR A 19 -23.10 2.15 -4.82
N GLU A 20 -21.95 2.71 -4.47
CA GLU A 20 -20.73 1.99 -4.14
C GLU A 20 -20.30 2.24 -2.70
N VAL A 21 -19.62 1.26 -2.11
CA VAL A 21 -19.06 1.37 -0.77
C VAL A 21 -17.79 2.21 -0.81
N LEU A 22 -17.71 3.20 0.07
CA LEU A 22 -16.52 4.03 0.26
C LEU A 22 -15.69 3.44 1.42
N HIS A 23 -14.61 2.73 1.08
CA HIS A 23 -13.73 2.10 2.06
C HIS A 23 -12.63 3.05 2.54
N VAL A 24 -12.54 3.26 3.85
CA VAL A 24 -11.36 3.85 4.47
C VAL A 24 -10.17 2.91 4.27
N GLY A 25 -9.03 3.46 3.83
CA GLY A 25 -7.82 2.67 3.59
C GLY A 25 -7.81 1.88 2.27
N ARG A 26 -8.73 2.15 1.33
CA ARG A 26 -8.67 1.57 -0.02
C ARG A 26 -7.29 1.87 -0.64
N PRO A 27 -6.55 0.86 -1.16
CA PRO A 27 -5.21 1.09 -1.68
C PRO A 27 -5.19 2.05 -2.88
N ASN A 28 -4.23 2.98 -2.89
CA ASN A 28 -3.93 3.78 -4.06
C ASN A 28 -3.24 2.90 -5.11
N ILE A 29 -3.79 2.88 -6.33
CA ILE A 29 -3.23 2.09 -7.43
C ILE A 29 -2.19 2.95 -8.17
N GLY A 30 -0.95 2.46 -8.21
CA GLY A 30 0.14 3.07 -8.97
C GLY A 30 0.15 2.67 -10.44
N ASP A 31 1.24 3.00 -11.12
CA ASP A 31 1.50 2.58 -12.50
C ASP A 31 1.69 1.06 -12.58
N ARG A 32 0.76 0.41 -13.29
CA ARG A 32 0.73 -1.05 -13.47
C ARG A 32 1.89 -1.54 -14.33
N ASP A 33 2.22 -0.84 -15.40
CA ASP A 33 3.22 -1.28 -16.37
C ASP A 33 4.62 -1.20 -15.74
N ARG A 34 4.86 -0.15 -14.95
CA ARG A 34 6.09 -0.03 -14.15
C ARG A 34 6.22 -1.14 -13.11
N LEU A 35 5.13 -1.57 -12.48
CA LEU A 35 5.16 -2.67 -11.51
C LEU A 35 5.49 -3.99 -12.22
N LEU A 36 4.81 -4.29 -13.32
CA LEU A 36 5.01 -5.53 -14.08
C LEU A 36 6.45 -5.63 -14.61
N ALA A 37 7.00 -4.54 -15.16
CA ALA A 37 8.39 -4.52 -15.62
C ALA A 37 9.40 -4.87 -14.51
N ARG A 38 9.16 -4.45 -13.26
CA ARG A 38 10.01 -4.83 -12.12
C ARG A 38 9.85 -6.29 -11.71
N ILE A 39 8.63 -6.82 -11.81
CA ILE A 39 8.37 -8.23 -11.54
C ILE A 39 9.09 -9.10 -12.58
N ASP A 40 9.01 -8.74 -13.86
CA ASP A 40 9.69 -9.44 -14.95
C ASP A 40 11.21 -9.44 -14.72
N GLU A 41 11.80 -8.29 -14.40
CA GLU A 41 13.23 -8.21 -14.10
C GLU A 41 13.64 -9.09 -12.90
N MET A 42 12.82 -9.15 -11.85
CA MET A 42 13.05 -10.01 -10.69
C MET A 42 13.07 -11.50 -11.07
N LEU A 43 12.11 -11.91 -11.91
CA LEU A 43 11.93 -13.29 -12.38
C LEU A 43 13.07 -13.70 -13.32
N ASP A 44 13.44 -12.84 -14.27
CA ASP A 44 14.55 -13.07 -15.22
C ASP A 44 15.89 -13.26 -14.48
N ARG A 45 16.12 -12.46 -13.44
CA ARG A 45 17.28 -12.59 -12.55
C ARG A 45 17.25 -13.85 -11.69
N ARG A 46 16.07 -14.47 -11.53
CA ARG A 46 15.80 -15.57 -10.56
C ARG A 46 16.22 -15.21 -9.14
N TRP A 47 16.15 -13.93 -8.77
CA TRP A 47 16.51 -13.42 -7.45
C TRP A 47 15.30 -12.73 -6.83
N LEU A 48 14.51 -13.51 -6.09
CA LEU A 48 13.17 -13.09 -5.65
C LEU A 48 13.14 -12.46 -4.24
N THR A 49 14.16 -12.73 -3.41
CA THR A 49 14.22 -12.30 -2.00
C THR A 49 15.68 -12.31 -1.51
N ASN A 50 15.93 -12.15 -0.21
CA ASN A 50 17.25 -12.25 0.43
C ASN A 50 18.25 -11.23 -0.15
N HIS A 51 18.04 -9.95 0.16
CA HIS A 51 18.93 -8.84 -0.22
C HIS A 51 19.11 -8.66 -1.75
N GLY A 52 18.01 -8.78 -2.49
CA GLY A 52 17.98 -8.51 -3.94
C GLY A 52 18.10 -7.02 -4.29
N PRO A 53 18.26 -6.69 -5.58
CA PRO A 53 18.50 -5.30 -6.02
C PRO A 53 17.35 -4.34 -5.67
N PHE A 54 16.10 -4.82 -5.69
CA PHE A 54 14.94 -3.97 -5.43
C PHE A 54 14.79 -3.55 -3.96
N VAL A 55 15.20 -4.40 -3.01
CA VAL A 55 15.19 -4.02 -1.59
C VAL A 55 16.30 -3.02 -1.29
N ALA A 56 17.49 -3.23 -1.87
CA ALA A 56 18.60 -2.27 -1.74
C ALA A 56 18.26 -0.90 -2.34
N GLU A 57 17.59 -0.87 -3.51
CA GLU A 57 17.10 0.37 -4.11
C GLU A 57 16.06 1.07 -3.22
N LEU A 58 15.10 0.31 -2.66
CA LEU A 58 14.07 0.83 -1.77
C LEU A 58 14.69 1.45 -0.51
N GLU A 59 15.60 0.74 0.14
CA GLU A 59 16.30 1.20 1.34
C GLU A 59 17.10 2.48 1.07
N ALA A 60 17.85 2.53 -0.04
CA ALA A 60 18.61 3.73 -0.42
C ALA A 60 17.70 4.94 -0.68
N LYS A 61 16.59 4.74 -1.40
CA LYS A 61 15.62 5.80 -1.68
C LYS A 61 14.91 6.29 -0.42
N LEU A 62 14.55 5.38 0.49
CA LEU A 62 13.93 5.74 1.76
C LEU A 62 14.92 6.45 2.69
N ALA A 63 16.18 6.01 2.76
CA ALA A 63 17.21 6.69 3.55
C ALA A 63 17.39 8.15 3.10
N ALA A 64 17.44 8.38 1.78
CA ALA A 64 17.48 9.72 1.20
C ALA A 64 16.21 10.53 1.49
N PHE A 65 15.03 9.93 1.32
CA PHE A 65 13.74 10.59 1.57
C PHE A 65 13.56 11.00 3.05
N LEU A 66 13.97 10.13 3.97
CA LEU A 66 13.84 10.34 5.41
C LEU A 66 14.99 11.18 6.01
N GLY A 67 16.07 11.41 5.27
CA GLY A 67 17.25 12.15 5.75
C GLY A 67 18.06 11.38 6.81
N VAL A 68 18.07 10.04 6.73
CA VAL A 68 18.80 9.16 7.66
C VAL A 68 19.93 8.41 6.95
N LYS A 69 20.88 7.87 7.71
CA LYS A 69 22.03 7.15 7.15
C LYS A 69 21.67 5.77 6.59
N HIS A 70 20.75 5.06 7.26
CA HIS A 70 20.43 3.68 6.96
C HIS A 70 18.92 3.42 7.10
N VAL A 71 18.41 2.54 6.24
CA VAL A 71 17.08 1.94 6.32
C VAL A 71 17.25 0.44 6.12
N ILE A 72 16.54 -0.37 6.90
CA ILE A 72 16.49 -1.82 6.75
C ILE A 72 15.02 -2.18 6.52
N ALA A 73 14.71 -2.72 5.34
CA ALA A 73 13.36 -3.10 4.98
C ALA A 73 12.99 -4.45 5.60
N MET A 74 11.85 -4.48 6.31
CA MET A 74 11.32 -5.66 6.96
C MET A 74 10.00 -6.09 6.32
N CYS A 75 9.57 -7.33 6.58
CA CYS A 75 8.33 -7.87 6.00
C CYS A 75 7.06 -7.15 6.50
N ASN A 76 7.10 -6.53 7.69
CA ASN A 76 6.05 -5.66 8.22
C ASN A 76 6.58 -4.81 9.40
N GLY A 77 5.75 -3.88 9.89
CA GLY A 77 6.11 -2.97 10.98
C GLY A 77 6.28 -3.66 12.34
N THR A 78 5.53 -4.71 12.65
CA THR A 78 5.66 -5.42 13.92
C THR A 78 7.03 -6.08 14.05
N VAL A 79 7.45 -6.84 13.03
CA VAL A 79 8.77 -7.50 13.02
C VAL A 79 9.90 -6.46 13.04
N ALA A 80 9.72 -5.30 12.39
CA ALA A 80 10.70 -4.22 12.47
C ALA A 80 10.92 -3.72 13.91
N LEU A 81 9.84 -3.61 14.69
CA LEU A 81 9.92 -3.22 16.10
C LEU A 81 10.55 -4.33 16.95
N GLU A 82 10.20 -5.60 16.70
CA GLU A 82 10.78 -6.74 17.43
C GLU A 82 12.30 -6.86 17.23
N ILE A 83 12.80 -6.54 16.04
CA ILE A 83 14.24 -6.59 15.73
C ILE A 83 14.98 -5.35 16.23
N ALA A 84 14.30 -4.19 16.29
CA ALA A 84 14.91 -2.95 16.73
C ALA A 84 15.01 -2.81 18.26
N ALA A 85 14.23 -3.60 19.00
CA ALA A 85 14.21 -3.63 20.47
C ALA A 85 15.48 -4.28 21.05
#